data_AF-A0A3B8UAD2-F1
#
_entry.id   AF-A0A3B8UAD2-F1
#
_cell.length_a   1.000
_cell.length_b   1.000
_cell.length_c   1.000
_cell.angle_alpha   90.00
_cell.angle_beta   90.00
_cell.angle_gamma   90.00
#
_symmetry.space_group_name_H-M   'P 1'
#
loop_
_entity.id
_entity.type
_entity.pdbx_description
1 polymer ?
#
loop_
_entity_poly.entity_id
_entity_poly.type
_entity_poly.pdbx_seq_one_letter_code
_entity_poly.pdbx_strand_id
1 'polypeptide(L)'
;MSDMMENKLNAEELDEVTGGIGKAQINVKPITPIWVKVTSSTLSCRYTPNGPIAKIYERGHKLKVDGITSDGEWYRLLINDPRGGTCYAFIYKKYTAKV
;
A
#
# COMPACT_ATOMS: atom_id res chain seq x y z
N MET A 1 -23.06 36.28 10.89
CA MET A 1 -22.25 35.14 11.36
C MET A 1 -22.81 33.93 10.63
N SER A 2 -22.15 33.48 9.57
CA SER A 2 -22.62 32.32 8.80
C SER A 2 -21.98 31.08 9.37
N ASP A 3 -22.84 30.22 9.92
CA ASP A 3 -22.49 28.92 10.47
C ASP A 3 -21.69 28.10 9.45
N MET A 4 -20.45 27.76 9.81
CA MET A 4 -19.67 26.78 9.07
C MET A 4 -20.25 25.40 9.38
N MET A 5 -21.00 24.83 8.44
CA MET A 5 -21.38 23.43 8.45
C MET A 5 -20.11 22.57 8.52
N GLU A 6 -19.85 21.99 9.69
CA GLU A 6 -18.89 20.93 9.87
C GLU A 6 -19.39 19.69 9.11
N ASN A 7 -18.86 19.48 7.91
CA ASN A 7 -19.05 18.23 7.17
C ASN A 7 -18.20 17.12 7.84
N LYS A 8 -18.65 16.66 9.01
CA LYS A 8 -18.09 15.49 9.69
C LYS A 8 -18.62 14.25 8.98
N LEU A 9 -17.91 13.85 7.93
CA LEU A 9 -18.08 12.53 7.34
C LEU A 9 -17.83 11.49 8.43
N ASN A 10 -18.87 10.75 8.80
CA ASN A 10 -18.75 9.65 9.75
C ASN A 10 -17.97 8.50 9.10
N ALA A 11 -17.18 7.77 9.89
CA ALA A 11 -16.27 6.73 9.42
C ALA A 11 -16.96 5.60 8.61
N GLU A 12 -18.29 5.47 8.74
CA GLU A 12 -19.11 4.50 8.01
C GLU A 12 -19.37 4.91 6.54
N GLU A 13 -19.51 6.20 6.23
CA GLU A 13 -19.70 6.68 4.85
C GLU A 13 -18.41 6.68 4.04
N LEU A 14 -17.25 6.56 4.71
CA LEU A 14 -15.98 6.37 4.01
C LEU A 14 -15.87 4.98 3.36
N ASP A 15 -16.62 4.00 3.87
CA ASP A 15 -16.58 2.62 3.37
C ASP A 15 -17.29 2.50 2.00
N GLU A 16 -18.37 3.26 1.79
CA GLU A 16 -19.11 3.26 0.52
C GLU A 16 -18.37 3.99 -0.62
N VAL A 17 -17.48 4.94 -0.31
CA VAL A 17 -16.63 5.60 -1.33
C VAL A 17 -15.53 4.69 -1.89
N THR A 18 -15.30 3.53 -1.26
CA THR A 18 -14.27 2.56 -1.68
C THR A 18 -14.85 1.31 -2.35
N GLY A 19 -15.93 1.45 -3.13
CA GLY A 19 -16.22 0.57 -4.26
C GLY A 19 -16.14 -0.94 -4.00
N GLY A 20 -17.15 -1.47 -3.30
CA GLY A 20 -17.83 -2.71 -3.69
C GLY A 20 -17.10 -4.06 -3.54
N ILE A 21 -17.84 -4.99 -2.91
CA ILE A 21 -17.76 -6.45 -3.05
C ILE A 21 -16.53 -7.11 -2.41
N GLY A 22 -16.64 -7.44 -1.12
CA GLY A 22 -16.01 -8.62 -0.50
C GLY A 22 -14.48 -8.69 -0.48
N LYS A 23 -13.77 -7.62 -0.81
CA LYS A 23 -12.32 -7.53 -0.57
C LYS A 23 -12.13 -7.29 0.91
N ALA A 24 -11.39 -8.18 1.58
CA ALA A 24 -10.91 -7.92 2.93
C ALA A 24 -10.36 -6.50 2.99
N GLN A 25 -10.95 -5.64 3.81
CA GLN A 25 -10.48 -4.26 3.99
C GLN A 25 -8.99 -4.34 4.37
N ILE A 26 -8.13 -3.91 3.46
CA ILE A 26 -6.69 -3.86 3.73
C ILE A 26 -6.47 -2.58 4.53
N ASN A 27 -6.42 -2.73 5.84
CA ASN A 27 -6.12 -1.62 6.73
C ASN A 27 -4.65 -1.24 6.59
N VAL A 28 -4.38 -0.06 6.02
CA VAL A 28 -3.02 0.47 5.84
C VAL A 28 -2.86 1.73 6.67
N LYS A 29 -1.88 1.71 7.56
CA LYS A 29 -1.42 2.90 8.27
C LYS A 29 -0.41 3.66 7.40
N PRO A 30 -0.62 4.94 7.10
CA PRO A 30 0.39 5.76 6.43
C PRO A 30 1.62 5.92 7.34
N ILE A 31 2.80 5.96 6.74
CA ILE A 31 4.06 6.22 7.43
C ILE A 31 4.83 7.33 6.72
N THR A 32 5.74 8.01 7.42
CA THR A 32 6.73 8.87 6.76
C THR A 32 7.46 8.04 5.71
N PRO A 33 7.52 8.46 4.43
CA PRO A 33 8.10 7.65 3.40
C PRO A 33 9.56 7.28 3.71
N ILE A 34 9.88 6.00 3.63
CA ILE A 34 11.23 5.47 3.86
C ILE A 34 11.73 4.72 2.64
N TRP A 35 13.05 4.65 2.51
CA TRP A 35 13.70 3.80 1.52
C TRP A 35 14.02 2.45 2.13
N VAL A 36 13.67 1.40 1.39
CA VAL A 36 14.01 0.02 1.74
C VAL A 36 14.74 -0.63 0.57
N LYS A 37 15.62 -1.58 0.87
CA LYS A 37 16.35 -2.39 -0.11
C LYS A 37 15.87 -3.83 -0.04
N VAL A 38 15.63 -4.44 -1.19
CA VAL A 38 15.26 -5.86 -1.29
C VAL A 38 16.42 -6.74 -0.84
N THR A 39 16.18 -7.67 0.08
CA THR A 39 17.20 -8.57 0.63
C THR A 39 17.12 -9.99 0.07
N SER A 40 15.92 -10.43 -0.34
CA SER A 40 15.70 -11.73 -1.01
C SER A 40 16.19 -11.71 -2.45
N SER A 41 16.44 -12.89 -3.05
CA SER A 41 16.80 -13.02 -4.46
C SER A 41 15.73 -12.41 -5.38
N THR A 42 14.47 -12.69 -5.07
CA THR A 42 13.30 -12.11 -5.73
C THR A 42 12.25 -11.72 -4.69
N LEU A 43 11.51 -10.64 -4.97
CA LEU A 43 10.43 -10.11 -4.15
C LEU A 43 9.23 -9.79 -5.03
N SER A 44 8.10 -10.44 -4.76
CA SER A 44 6.84 -10.14 -5.44
C SER A 44 6.21 -8.88 -4.86
N CYS A 45 5.96 -7.91 -5.74
CA CYS A 45 5.08 -6.78 -5.50
C CYS A 45 3.67 -7.17 -5.97
N ARG A 46 2.65 -6.98 -5.12
CA ARG A 46 1.29 -7.48 -5.34
C ARG A 46 0.27 -6.34 -5.24
N TYR A 47 -0.82 -6.42 -6.01
CA TYR A 47 -1.88 -5.39 -5.96
C TYR A 47 -2.59 -5.35 -4.60
N THR A 48 -2.65 -6.49 -3.92
CA THR A 48 -3.13 -6.64 -2.55
C THR A 48 -2.24 -7.62 -1.79
N PRO A 49 -2.17 -7.58 -0.45
CA PRO A 49 -1.56 -8.65 0.33
C PRO A 49 -2.07 -10.02 -0.11
N ASN A 50 -1.16 -10.94 -0.38
CA ASN A 50 -1.44 -12.28 -0.92
C ASN A 50 -2.21 -12.36 -2.26
N GLY A 51 -2.48 -11.23 -2.91
CA GLY A 51 -3.17 -11.17 -4.19
C GLY A 51 -2.26 -11.36 -5.41
N PRO A 52 -2.77 -11.02 -6.61
CA PRO A 52 -2.01 -11.15 -7.85
C PRO A 52 -0.72 -10.34 -7.83
N ILE A 53 0.32 -10.88 -8.47
CA ILE A 53 1.62 -10.21 -8.61
C ILE A 53 1.50 -9.12 -9.66
N ALA A 54 1.86 -7.89 -9.29
CA ALA A 54 1.96 -6.75 -10.17
C ALA A 54 3.34 -6.66 -10.83
N LYS A 55 4.39 -6.90 -10.03
CA LYS A 55 5.80 -6.79 -10.47
C LYS A 55 6.71 -7.66 -9.60
N ILE A 56 7.88 -8.01 -10.12
CA ILE A 56 8.94 -8.66 -9.34
C ILE A 56 10.12 -7.71 -9.22
N TYR A 57 10.69 -7.62 -8.03
CA TYR A 57 11.93 -6.92 -7.76
C TYR A 57 13.03 -7.91 -7.39
N GLU A 58 14.21 -7.69 -7.95
CA GLU A 58 15.41 -8.45 -7.61
C GLU A 58 16.13 -7.89 -6.38
N ARG A 59 17.01 -8.73 -5.82
CA ARG A 59 17.87 -8.35 -4.70
C ARG A 59 18.59 -7.03 -4.96
N GLY A 60 18.52 -6.14 -3.98
CA GLY A 60 19.23 -4.88 -4.01
C GLY A 60 18.47 -3.70 -4.62
N HIS A 61 17.31 -3.91 -5.24
CA HIS A 61 16.43 -2.82 -5.63
C HIS A 61 16.07 -1.94 -4.43
N LYS A 62 16.14 -0.62 -4.63
CA LYS A 62 15.70 0.37 -3.65
C LYS A 62 14.27 0.78 -3.96
N LEU A 63 13.39 0.69 -2.97
CA LEU A 63 11.96 0.96 -3.09
C LEU A 63 11.59 2.01 -2.05
N LYS A 64 10.75 2.97 -2.45
CA LYS A 64 10.18 3.96 -1.54
C LYS A 64 8.82 3.46 -1.08
N VAL A 65 8.66 3.28 0.23
CA VAL A 65 7.40 2.81 0.84
C VAL A 65 6.80 3.92 1.68
N ASP A 66 5.47 4.02 1.69
CA ASP A 66 4.71 5.12 2.32
C ASP A 66 3.57 4.65 3.23
N GLY A 67 3.40 3.34 3.36
CA GLY A 67 2.41 2.75 4.23
C GLY A 67 2.86 1.39 4.75
N ILE A 68 2.19 0.95 5.80
CA ILE A 68 2.35 -0.38 6.37
C ILE A 68 0.97 -0.94 6.73
N THR A 69 0.72 -2.21 6.46
CA THR A 69 -0.52 -2.87 6.88
C THR A 69 -0.63 -2.94 8.40
N SER A 70 -1.84 -3.05 8.94
CA SER A 70 -2.08 -3.09 10.40
C SER A 70 -1.42 -4.28 11.09
N ASP A 71 -1.22 -5.40 10.38
CA ASP A 71 -0.45 -6.56 10.85
C ASP A 71 1.07 -6.32 10.88
N GLY A 72 1.53 -5.23 10.26
CA GLY A 72 2.94 -4.88 10.17
C GLY A 72 3.76 -5.71 9.17
N GLU A 73 3.13 -6.59 8.39
CA GLU A 73 3.83 -7.54 7.50
C GLU A 73 4.12 -6.99 6.10
N TRP A 74 3.31 -6.05 5.62
CA TRP A 74 3.39 -5.54 4.26
C TRP A 74 3.67 -4.04 4.25
N TYR A 75 4.60 -3.63 3.41
CA TYR A 75 4.75 -2.23 3.04
C TYR A 75 3.91 -1.90 1.82
N ARG A 76 3.31 -0.71 1.82
CA ARG A 76 2.67 -0.12 0.65
C ARG A 76 3.65 0.79 -0.09
N LEU A 77 3.61 0.73 -1.41
CA LEU A 77 4.37 1.59 -2.32
C LEU A 77 3.55 1.95 -3.55
N LEU A 78 3.86 3.07 -4.17
CA LEU A 78 3.33 3.45 -5.47
C LEU A 78 4.20 2.81 -6.57
N ILE A 79 3.58 2.12 -7.51
CA ILE A 79 4.26 1.53 -8.67
C ILE A 79 3.66 2.04 -9.98
N ASN A 80 4.44 1.97 -11.05
CA ASN A 80 3.91 2.07 -12.40
C ASN A 80 3.33 0.70 -12.76
N ASP A 81 2.03 0.65 -13.04
CA ASP A 81 1.34 -0.57 -13.41
C ASP A 81 1.77 -1.00 -14.82
N PRO A 82 2.12 -2.27 -15.06
CA PRO A 82 2.39 -2.78 -16.42
C PRO A 82 1.24 -2.55 -17.40
N ARG A 83 0.00 -2.39 -16.91
CA ARG A 83 -1.21 -2.08 -17.68
C ARG A 83 -1.39 -0.59 -17.97
N GLY A 84 -0.50 0.26 -17.45
CA GLY A 84 -0.54 1.71 -17.60
C GLY A 84 -1.00 2.44 -16.34
N GLY A 85 -0.46 3.65 -16.14
CA GLY A 85 -0.74 4.48 -14.97
C GLY A 85 0.04 4.08 -13.71
N THR A 86 -0.37 4.64 -12.57
CA THR A 86 0.23 4.37 -11.26
C THR A 86 -0.81 3.80 -10.31
N CYS A 87 -0.42 2.78 -9.54
CA CYS A 87 -1.28 2.18 -8.53
C CYS A 87 -0.52 1.87 -7.24
N TYR A 88 -1.26 1.72 -6.15
CA TYR A 88 -0.69 1.22 -4.91
C TYR A 88 -0.55 -0.30 -4.97
N ALA A 89 0.58 -0.77 -4.48
CA ALA A 89 0.89 -2.18 -4.37
C ALA A 89 1.57 -2.46 -3.02
N PHE A 90 1.84 -3.73 -2.77
CA PHE A 90 2.30 -4.26 -1.50
C PHE A 90 3.50 -5.18 -1.68
N ILE A 91 4.48 -5.05 -0.80
CA ILE A 91 5.65 -5.93 -0.69
C ILE A 91 5.80 -6.44 0.74
N TYR A 92 6.27 -7.68 0.89
CA TYR A 92 6.57 -8.24 2.21
C TYR A 92 7.75 -7.52 2.87
N LYS A 93 7.51 -6.94 4.06
CA LYS A 93 8.52 -6.24 4.86
C LYS A 93 9.71 -7.13 5.22
N LYS A 94 9.46 -8.40 5.56
CA LYS A 94 10.51 -9.35 5.98
C LYS A 94 11.63 -9.58 4.94
N TYR A 95 11.36 -9.28 3.67
CA TYR A 95 12.33 -9.41 2.58
C TYR A 95 12.97 -8.07 2.18
N THR A 96 12.93 -7.11 3.11
CA THR A 96 13.49 -5.78 2.92
C THR A 96 14.28 -5.33 4.13
N ALA A 97 15.27 -4.46 3.92
CA ALA A 97 16.01 -3.78 4.98
C ALA A 97 15.91 -2.27 4.76
N LYS A 98 15.79 -1.48 5.82
CA LYS A 98 15.86 -0.01 5.72
C LYS A 98 17.26 0.40 5.24
N VAL A 99 17.30 1.44 4.41
CA VAL A 99 18.52 2.05 3.87
C VAL A 99 18.82 3.34 4.61
#